data_AF-A0A9E5ASY1-F1
#
_entry.id   AF-A0A9E5ASY1-F1
#
_cell.length_a   1.000
_cell.length_b   1.000
_cell.length_c   1.000
_cell.angle_alpha   90.00
_cell.angle_beta   90.00
_cell.angle_gamma   90.00
#
_symmetry.space_group_name_H-M   'P 1'
#
loop_
_entity.id
_entity.type
_entity.pdbx_description
1 polymer ?
#
loop_
_entity_poly.entity_id
_entity_poly.type
_entity_poly.pdbx_seq_one_letter_code
_entity_poly.pdbx_strand_id
1 'polypeptide(L)'
;MKLFPVLAAALCAATAIAAENPAGIPGDYKLVYSQDFEKPEAIKDFTFSDPAAWKVTAGDKGNSLELTKQSNYKTTVRSPFNIALISDKMLGDFILEADFIQTGKE
;
A
#
# COMPACT_ATOMS: atom_id res chain seq x y z
N MET A 1 -30.29 25.98 -41.89
CA MET A 1 -29.59 26.55 -40.73
C MET A 1 -29.39 25.42 -39.72
N LYS A 2 -28.21 24.79 -39.67
CA LYS A 2 -27.94 23.63 -38.80
C LYS A 2 -27.27 24.14 -37.53
N LEU A 3 -27.98 24.02 -36.40
CA LEU A 3 -27.52 24.41 -35.07
C LEU A 3 -26.77 23.22 -34.45
N PHE A 4 -25.47 23.35 -34.23
CA PHE A 4 -24.66 22.37 -33.50
C PHE A 4 -24.73 22.66 -31.99
N PRO A 5 -24.97 21.68 -31.10
CA PRO A 5 -24.87 21.91 -29.67
C PRO A 5 -23.39 21.87 -29.24
N VAL A 6 -22.93 22.97 -28.63
CA VAL A 6 -21.63 23.05 -27.96
C VAL A 6 -21.73 22.25 -26.66
N LEU A 7 -21.02 21.13 -26.58
CA LEU A 7 -20.88 20.35 -25.36
C LEU A 7 -19.81 21.01 -24.48
N ALA A 8 -20.25 21.73 -23.44
CA ALA A 8 -19.35 22.30 -22.44
C ALA A 8 -18.84 21.19 -21.51
N ALA A 9 -17.55 20.86 -21.62
CA ALA A 9 -16.88 19.96 -20.69
C ALA A 9 -16.58 20.71 -19.38
N ALA A 10 -17.32 20.39 -18.32
CA ALA A 10 -17.02 20.88 -16.98
C ALA A 10 -15.77 20.17 -16.44
N LEU A 11 -14.67 20.92 -16.34
CA LEU A 11 -13.42 20.45 -15.76
C LEU A 11 -13.57 20.38 -14.22
N CYS A 12 -13.90 19.19 -13.71
CA CYS A 12 -13.99 18.96 -12.27
C CYS A 12 -12.56 18.88 -11.70
N ALA A 13 -12.07 19.96 -11.09
CA ALA A 13 -10.78 19.96 -10.40
C ALA A 13 -10.93 19.17 -9.09
N ALA A 14 -10.48 17.91 -9.09
CA ALA A 14 -10.37 17.13 -7.86
C ALA A 14 -9.22 17.70 -7.02
N THR A 15 -9.55 18.42 -5.94
CA THR A 15 -8.57 18.80 -4.91
C THR A 15 -8.15 17.53 -4.17
N ALA A 16 -6.92 17.06 -4.42
CA ALA A 16 -6.32 16.00 -3.65
C ALA A 16 -6.02 16.54 -2.24
N ILE A 17 -6.76 16.09 -1.24
CA ILE A 17 -6.42 16.30 0.16
C ILE A 17 -5.13 15.51 0.42
N ALA A 18 -4.05 16.21 0.72
CA ALA A 18 -2.82 15.58 1.17
C ALA A 18 -3.08 14.99 2.56
N ALA A 19 -2.82 13.70 2.72
CA ALA A 19 -2.91 13.05 4.02
C ALA A 19 -1.87 13.68 4.97
N GLU A 20 -2.31 13.99 6.20
CA GLU A 20 -1.46 14.60 7.22
C GLU A 20 -0.40 13.59 7.71
N ASN A 21 0.76 14.11 8.14
CA ASN A 21 1.78 13.25 8.72
C ASN A 21 1.28 12.67 10.06
N PRO A 22 1.63 11.41 10.36
CA PRO A 22 1.38 10.83 11.68
C PRO A 22 1.97 11.68 12.82
N ALA A 23 1.36 11.60 14.00
CA ALA A 23 1.85 12.30 15.18
C ALA A 23 3.26 11.83 15.55
N GLY A 24 4.16 12.76 15.86
CA GLY A 24 5.55 12.45 16.23
C GLY A 24 6.55 12.48 15.07
N ILE A 25 6.07 12.65 13.84
CA ILE A 25 6.93 12.84 12.66
C ILE A 25 7.36 14.32 12.57
N PRO A 26 8.66 14.63 12.36
CA PRO A 26 9.12 16.00 12.20
C PRO A 26 8.43 16.72 11.02
N GLY A 27 8.17 18.01 11.18
CA GLY A 27 7.31 18.77 10.24
C GLY A 27 7.88 18.98 8.84
N ASP A 28 9.16 18.71 8.62
CA ASP A 28 9.85 18.75 7.34
C ASP A 28 9.74 17.44 6.53
N TYR A 29 9.22 16.38 7.12
CA TYR A 29 8.89 15.15 6.41
C TYR A 29 7.56 15.28 5.67
N LYS A 30 7.40 14.46 4.62
CA LYS A 30 6.16 14.37 3.86
C LYS A 30 5.73 12.92 3.77
N LEU A 31 4.45 12.65 4.03
CA LEU A 31 3.85 11.35 3.77
C LEU A 31 3.90 11.02 2.26
N VAL A 32 4.61 9.94 1.92
CA VAL A 32 4.80 9.49 0.53
C VAL A 32 4.06 8.20 0.21
N TYR A 33 3.68 7.43 1.23
CA TYR A 33 2.91 6.20 1.11
C TYR A 33 2.21 5.92 2.44
N SER A 34 0.96 5.45 2.38
CA SER A 34 0.19 4.99 3.53
C SER A 34 -0.81 3.94 3.05
N GLN A 35 -1.03 2.91 3.87
CA GLN A 35 -1.96 1.83 3.57
C GLN A 35 -2.60 1.32 4.86
N ASP A 36 -3.92 1.32 4.90
CA ASP A 36 -4.75 0.78 6.00
C ASP A 36 -5.38 -0.58 5.66
N PHE A 37 -5.24 -1.02 4.40
CA PHE A 37 -5.79 -2.27 3.85
C PHE A 37 -7.33 -2.35 3.84
N GLU A 38 -8.03 -1.24 4.05
CA GLU A 38 -9.51 -1.22 4.05
C GLU A 38 -10.08 -1.28 2.62
N LYS A 39 -9.28 -0.91 1.62
CA LYS A 39 -9.67 -0.98 0.21
C LYS A 39 -9.26 -2.31 -0.42
N PRO A 40 -10.12 -2.96 -1.24
CA PRO A 40 -9.76 -4.18 -1.95
C PRO A 40 -8.52 -4.05 -2.84
N GLU A 41 -8.25 -2.84 -3.35
CA GLU A 41 -7.12 -2.55 -4.22
C GLU A 41 -5.79 -2.44 -3.47
N ALA A 42 -5.79 -2.33 -2.15
CA ALA A 42 -4.60 -2.14 -1.31
C ALA A 42 -3.47 -3.14 -1.62
N ILE A 43 -3.84 -4.38 -1.92
CA ILE A 43 -2.88 -5.45 -2.23
C ILE A 43 -2.09 -5.20 -3.52
N LYS A 44 -2.60 -4.34 -4.42
CA LYS A 44 -1.99 -4.04 -5.72
C LYS A 44 -0.78 -3.11 -5.62
N ASP A 45 -0.61 -2.43 -4.49
CA ASP A 45 0.54 -1.54 -4.24
C ASP A 45 1.85 -2.34 -4.05
N PHE A 46 1.74 -3.66 -3.85
CA PHE A 46 2.85 -4.53 -3.51
C PHE A 46 3.21 -5.49 -4.66
N THR A 47 4.51 -5.59 -4.91
CA THR A 47 5.11 -6.69 -5.66
C THR A 47 5.52 -7.78 -4.69
N PHE A 48 4.95 -8.98 -4.88
CA PHE A 48 5.20 -10.12 -4.00
C PHE A 48 6.22 -11.09 -4.60
N SER A 49 7.06 -11.70 -3.75
CA SER A 49 7.89 -12.85 -4.15
C SER A 49 7.04 -14.07 -4.53
N ASP A 50 5.89 -14.25 -3.86
CA ASP A 50 4.85 -15.23 -4.17
C ASP A 50 3.48 -14.62 -3.81
N PRO A 51 2.70 -14.11 -4.79
CA PRO A 51 1.39 -13.53 -4.51
C PRO A 51 0.43 -14.47 -3.80
N ALA A 52 0.57 -15.80 -3.98
CA ALA A 52 -0.32 -16.78 -3.36
C ALA A 52 -0.01 -16.99 -1.86
N ALA A 53 1.04 -16.36 -1.32
CA ALA A 53 1.35 -16.38 0.10
C ALA A 53 0.70 -15.23 0.89
N TRP A 54 0.17 -14.22 0.20
CA TRP A 54 -0.33 -13.00 0.79
C TRP A 54 -1.80 -12.78 0.48
N LYS A 55 -2.54 -12.20 1.42
CA LYS A 55 -3.91 -11.73 1.21
C LYS A 55 -4.23 -10.58 2.16
N VAL A 56 -5.27 -9.82 1.85
CA VAL A 56 -5.88 -8.93 2.84
C VAL A 56 -6.88 -9.75 3.65
N THR A 57 -6.77 -9.66 4.98
CA THR A 57 -7.65 -10.36 5.92
C THR A 57 -8.26 -9.38 6.90
N ALA A 58 -9.56 -9.53 7.15
CA ALA A 58 -10.27 -8.79 8.17
C ALA A 58 -9.87 -9.28 9.56
N GLY A 59 -9.55 -8.33 10.46
CA GLY A 59 -9.32 -8.56 11.88
C GLY A 59 -10.19 -7.65 12.74
N ASP A 60 -10.13 -7.86 14.06
CA ASP A 60 -10.97 -7.15 15.03
C ASP A 60 -10.74 -5.62 15.04
N LYS A 61 -9.57 -5.17 14.58
CA LYS A 61 -9.15 -3.75 14.55
C LYS A 61 -9.11 -3.14 13.15
N GLY A 62 -9.57 -3.88 12.15
CA GLY A 62 -9.44 -3.50 10.74
C GLY A 62 -8.78 -4.59 9.90
N ASN A 63 -8.67 -4.32 8.61
CA ASN A 63 -8.02 -5.21 7.66
C ASN A 63 -6.50 -5.14 7.77
N SER A 64 -5.83 -6.21 7.33
CA SER A 64 -4.36 -6.28 7.34
C SER A 64 -3.84 -7.12 6.17
N LEU A 65 -2.61 -6.84 5.75
CA LEU A 65 -1.86 -7.72 4.85
C LEU A 65 -1.33 -8.93 5.63
N GLU A 66 -1.93 -10.09 5.41
CA GLU A 66 -1.62 -11.34 6.11
C GLU A 66 -0.66 -12.21 5.28
N LEU A 67 0.40 -12.67 5.94
CA LEU A 67 1.27 -13.74 5.47
C LEU A 67 0.68 -15.10 5.87
N THR A 68 0.19 -15.88 4.91
CA THR A 68 -0.58 -17.12 5.17
C THR A 68 0.23 -18.41 5.10
N LYS A 69 1.36 -18.37 4.39
CA LYS A 69 2.25 -19.53 4.18
C LYS A 69 3.64 -19.06 3.75
N GLN A 70 4.63 -19.93 3.88
CA GLN A 70 5.94 -19.69 3.29
C GLN A 70 5.85 -19.65 1.75
N SER A 71 6.52 -18.70 1.13
CA SER A 71 6.59 -18.56 -0.33
C SER A 71 7.32 -19.74 -0.98
N ASN A 72 6.95 -20.08 -2.21
CA ASN A 72 7.72 -21.03 -3.05
C ASN A 72 8.88 -20.36 -3.82
N TYR A 73 9.17 -19.09 -3.50
CA TYR A 73 10.27 -18.33 -4.10
C TYR A 73 11.63 -18.95 -3.77
N LYS A 74 12.43 -19.24 -4.81
CA LYS A 74 13.79 -19.76 -4.67
C LYS A 74 14.77 -18.63 -4.43
N THR A 75 15.25 -18.53 -3.21
CA THR A 75 16.23 -17.53 -2.79
C THR A 75 17.64 -17.94 -3.21
N THR A 76 18.46 -17.00 -3.72
CA THR A 76 19.89 -17.23 -4.00
C THR A 76 20.71 -17.38 -2.72
N VAL A 77 20.25 -16.74 -1.64
CA VAL A 77 20.80 -16.83 -0.29
C VAL A 77 19.75 -17.43 0.67
N ARG A 78 20.06 -17.57 1.95
CA ARG A 78 19.23 -18.34 2.91
C ARG A 78 17.84 -17.75 3.25
N SER A 79 17.62 -16.46 3.08
CA SER A 79 16.37 -15.74 3.40
C SER A 79 16.45 -14.30 2.85
N PRO A 80 15.35 -13.53 2.74
CA PRO A 80 13.95 -13.84 3.08
C PRO A 80 13.20 -14.62 1.99
N PHE A 81 12.29 -15.52 2.41
CA PHE A 81 11.43 -16.27 1.49
C PHE A 81 10.21 -15.45 1.04
N ASN A 82 9.59 -14.73 1.97
CA ASN A 82 8.37 -13.95 1.76
C ASN A 82 8.70 -12.46 1.71
N ILE A 83 8.41 -11.83 0.58
CA ILE A 83 8.64 -10.40 0.36
C ILE A 83 7.36 -9.79 -0.20
N ALA A 84 6.95 -8.66 0.36
CA ALA A 84 5.92 -7.77 -0.18
C ALA A 84 6.56 -6.37 -0.31
N LEU A 85 6.79 -5.92 -1.55
CA LEU A 85 7.59 -4.73 -1.83
C LEU A 85 6.78 -3.63 -2.51
N ILE A 86 6.82 -2.42 -1.98
CA ILE A 86 6.30 -1.22 -2.66
C ILE A 86 7.36 -0.80 -3.71
N SER A 87 7.21 -1.30 -4.93
CA SER A 87 8.27 -1.24 -5.96
C SER A 87 8.31 0.06 -6.76
N ASP A 88 7.31 0.94 -6.60
CA ASP A 88 7.18 2.18 -7.37
C ASP A 88 7.74 3.41 -6.63
N LYS A 89 8.41 3.22 -5.48
CA LYS A 89 9.05 4.26 -4.69
C LYS A 89 10.54 3.95 -4.53
N MET A 90 11.37 4.98 -4.73
CA MET A 90 12.78 4.97 -4.36
C MET A 90 12.97 6.04 -3.29
N LEU A 91 13.26 5.61 -2.06
CA LEU A 91 13.41 6.48 -0.89
C LEU A 91 14.85 6.38 -0.40
N GLY A 92 15.42 7.53 0.00
CA GLY A 92 16.73 7.59 0.67
C GLY A 92 16.54 7.40 2.17
N ASP A 93 16.61 8.49 2.92
CA ASP A 93 16.29 8.50 4.35
C ASP A 93 14.78 8.67 4.53
N PHE A 94 14.15 7.75 5.26
CA PHE A 94 12.72 7.79 5.51
C PHE A 94 12.37 7.21 6.87
N ILE A 95 11.18 7.54 7.35
CA ILE A 95 10.57 6.94 8.53
C ILE A 95 9.55 5.91 8.05
N LEU A 96 9.64 4.70 8.58
CA LEU A 96 8.65 3.64 8.38
C LEU A 96 7.93 3.39 9.70
N GLU A 97 6.61 3.54 9.68
CA GLU A 97 5.72 3.12 10.76
C GLU A 97 4.82 2.01 10.23
N ALA A 98 4.62 0.96 11.02
CA ALA A 98 3.75 -0.15 10.69
C ALA A 98 3.28 -0.87 11.96
N ASP A 99 2.02 -1.25 11.98
CA ASP A 99 1.45 -2.12 13.00
C ASP A 99 1.67 -3.58 12.60
N PHE A 100 2.22 -4.38 13.53
CA PHE A 100 2.49 -5.80 13.31
C PHE A 100 1.75 -6.67 14.32
N ILE A 101 1.28 -7.81 13.84
CA ILE A 101 0.77 -8.90 14.68
C ILE A 101 1.49 -10.20 14.29
N GLN A 102 2.01 -10.91 15.30
CA GLN A 102 2.56 -12.24 15.12
C GLN A 102 1.50 -13.28 15.44
N THR A 103 1.18 -14.13 14.46
CA THR A 103 0.19 -15.22 14.59
C THR A 103 0.85 -16.59 14.75
N GLY A 104 2.16 -16.70 14.54
CA GLY A 104 2.95 -17.92 14.71
C GLY A 104 3.31 -18.21 16.17
N LYS A 105 3.49 -19.50 16.49
CA LYS A 105 3.75 -20.03 17.84
C LYS A 105 5.24 -20.04 18.26
N GLU A 106 6.08 -19.13 17.76
CA GLU A 106 7.53 -19.10 18.10
C GLU A 106 7.80 -19.33 19.61
#